data_AF-A0A0Q7UW17-F1
#
_entry.id   AF-A0A0Q7UW17-F1
#
_cell.length_a   1.000
_cell.length_b   1.000
_cell.length_c   1.000
_cell.angle_alpha   90.00
_cell.angle_beta   90.00
_cell.angle_gamma   90.00
#
_symmetry.space_group_name_H-M   'P 1'
#
loop_
_entity.id
_entity.type
_entity.pdbx_description
1 polymer ?
#
loop_
_entity_poly.entity_id
_entity_poly.type
_entity_poly.pdbx_seq_one_letter_code
_entity_poly.pdbx_strand_id
1 'polypeptide(L)'
;MAEQSIFEALSPHEAMRAAIEVLRSVQPQIAGMSDAETVSFAPLAEELGRLTDGVRVRTAGEIDARSDRMLDERLSAQHGCRNGIELLERSCRPG
;
A
#
# COMPACT_ATOMS: atom_id res chain seq x y z
N MET A 1 -18.71 11.26 -23.52
CA MET A 1 -18.67 11.85 -22.17
C MET A 1 -17.51 11.19 -21.45
N ALA A 2 -16.46 11.96 -21.16
CA ALA A 2 -15.22 11.43 -20.63
C ALA A 2 -15.42 11.04 -19.16
N GLU A 3 -15.33 9.75 -18.86
CA GLU A 3 -14.84 9.27 -17.55
C GLU A 3 -13.37 9.69 -17.44
N GLN A 4 -13.12 10.98 -17.27
CA GLN A 4 -11.85 11.44 -16.74
C GLN A 4 -11.82 10.95 -15.30
N SER A 5 -11.13 9.82 -15.14
CA SER A 5 -11.05 9.02 -13.93
C SER A 5 -10.80 9.94 -12.75
N ILE A 6 -11.65 9.85 -11.72
CA ILE A 6 -11.50 10.56 -10.44
C ILE A 6 -10.06 10.42 -9.87
N PHE A 7 -9.32 9.40 -10.31
CA PHE A 7 -7.93 9.14 -9.94
C PHE A 7 -6.87 9.98 -10.68
N GLU A 8 -7.17 10.64 -11.80
CA GLU A 8 -6.20 11.47 -12.53
C GLU A 8 -5.90 12.81 -11.82
N ALA A 9 -6.75 13.23 -10.89
CA ALA A 9 -6.60 14.50 -10.16
C ALA A 9 -5.95 14.35 -8.76
N LEU A 10 -5.81 13.12 -8.24
CA LEU A 10 -5.25 12.88 -6.91
C LEU A 10 -3.74 12.66 -6.98
N SER A 11 -2.99 13.26 -6.05
CA SER A 11 -1.60 12.84 -5.84
C SER A 11 -1.54 11.37 -5.39
N PRO A 12 -0.43 10.65 -5.63
CA PRO A 12 -0.30 9.25 -5.19
C PRO A 12 -0.58 9.03 -3.70
N HIS A 13 -0.27 10.02 -2.86
CA HIS A 13 -0.53 9.97 -1.42
C HIS A 13 -2.01 10.12 -1.09
N GLU A 14 -2.72 11.03 -1.77
CA GLU A 14 -4.16 11.21 -1.60
C GLU A 14 -4.93 9.99 -2.10
N ALA A 15 -4.51 9.42 -3.24
CA ALA A 15 -5.08 8.18 -3.77
C ALA A 15 -4.90 7.01 -2.79
N MET A 16 -3.70 6.84 -2.21
CA MET A 16 -3.45 5.78 -1.24
C MET A 16 -4.26 5.98 0.05
N ARG A 17 -4.38 7.21 0.53
CA ARG A 17 -5.20 7.53 1.70
C ARG A 17 -6.68 7.22 1.45
N ALA A 18 -7.20 7.61 0.28
CA ALA A 18 -8.58 7.30 -0.10
C ALA A 18 -8.81 5.78 -0.17
N ALA A 19 -7.88 5.03 -0.76
CA ALA A 19 -7.97 3.56 -0.83
C ALA A 19 -8.00 2.90 0.55
N ILE A 20 -7.19 3.38 1.51
CA ILE A 20 -7.19 2.90 2.89
C ILE A 20 -8.56 3.12 3.55
N GLU A 21 -9.14 4.32 3.41
CA GLU A 21 -10.46 4.62 3.99
C GLU A 21 -11.57 3.77 3.36
N VAL A 22 -11.54 3.58 2.05
CA VAL A 22 -12.47 2.68 1.35
C VAL A 22 -12.35 1.26 1.91
N LEU A 23 -11.14 0.70 2.01
CA LEU A 23 -10.93 -0.65 2.53
C LEU A 23 -11.40 -0.80 3.98
N ARG A 24 -11.13 0.18 4.83
CA ARG A 24 -11.64 0.22 6.21
C ARG A 24 -13.17 0.19 6.27
N SER A 25 -13.84 0.90 5.36
CA SER A 25 -15.30 0.92 5.31
C SER A 25 -15.92 -0.38 4.79
N VAL A 26 -15.23 -1.10 3.90
CA VAL A 26 -15.71 -2.35 3.30
C VAL A 26 -15.60 -3.52 4.28
N GLN A 27 -14.51 -3.59 5.05
CA GLN A 27 -14.20 -4.72 5.93
C GLN A 27 -15.35 -5.17 6.88
N PRO A 28 -16.06 -4.28 7.60
CA PRO A 28 -17.16 -4.70 8.47
C PRO A 28 -18.39 -5.20 7.71
N GLN A 29 -18.54 -4.86 6.41
CA GLN A 29 -19.70 -5.24 5.61
C GLN A 29 -19.63 -6.70 5.14
N ILE A 30 -18.43 -7.30 5.12
CA ILE A 30 -18.21 -8.68 4.66
C ILE A 30 -19.05 -9.67 5.48
N ALA A 31 -19.17 -9.44 6.79
CA ALA A 31 -19.97 -10.32 7.66
C ALA A 31 -21.47 -10.32 7.34
N GLY A 32 -21.97 -9.31 6.62
CA GLY A 32 -23.36 -9.20 6.19
C GLY A 32 -23.64 -9.73 4.78
N MET A 33 -22.61 -10.19 4.06
CA MET A 33 -22.78 -10.71 2.70
C MET A 33 -23.44 -12.08 2.71
N SER A 34 -24.28 -12.35 1.72
CA SER A 34 -24.73 -13.71 1.43
C SER A 34 -23.57 -14.60 0.95
N ASP A 35 -23.76 -15.92 0.96
CA ASP A 35 -22.77 -16.87 0.45
C ASP A 35 -22.40 -16.59 -1.01
N ALA A 36 -23.40 -16.29 -1.85
CA ALA A 36 -23.19 -15.98 -3.27
C ALA A 36 -22.38 -14.68 -3.45
N GLU A 37 -22.70 -13.64 -2.67
CA GLU A 37 -21.94 -12.39 -2.69
C GLU A 37 -20.50 -12.62 -2.22
N THR A 38 -20.30 -13.38 -1.13
CA THR A 38 -18.98 -13.72 -0.61
C THR A 38 -18.11 -14.42 -1.64
N VAL A 39 -18.67 -15.43 -2.35
CA VAL A 39 -17.96 -16.15 -3.42
C VAL A 39 -17.62 -15.21 -4.58
N SER A 40 -18.53 -14.32 -4.96
CA SER A 40 -18.29 -13.36 -6.05
C SER A 40 -17.32 -12.22 -5.68
N PHE A 41 -17.24 -11.89 -4.40
CA PHE A 41 -16.38 -10.82 -3.86
C PHE A 41 -14.93 -11.28 -3.71
N ALA A 42 -14.70 -12.54 -3.35
CA ALA A 42 -13.36 -13.06 -3.07
C ALA A 42 -12.32 -12.81 -4.19
N PRO A 43 -12.63 -13.02 -5.50
CA PRO A 43 -11.68 -12.72 -6.57
C PRO A 43 -11.28 -11.24 -6.65
N LEU A 44 -12.20 -10.31 -6.34
CA LEU A 44 -11.94 -8.87 -6.34
C LEU A 44 -10.98 -8.49 -5.20
N ALA A 45 -11.20 -9.05 -4.01
CA ALA A 45 -10.30 -8.86 -2.87
C ALA A 45 -8.89 -9.37 -3.18
N GLU A 46 -8.77 -10.52 -3.84
CA GLU A 46 -7.50 -11.09 -4.27
C GLU A 46 -6.78 -10.24 -5.32
N GLU A 47 -7.51 -9.69 -6.30
CA GLU A 47 -6.94 -8.78 -7.29
C GLU A 47 -6.38 -7.51 -6.65
N LEU A 48 -7.16 -6.90 -5.74
CA LEU A 48 -6.72 -5.73 -4.98
C LEU A 48 -5.48 -6.02 -4.13
N GLY A 49 -5.42 -7.21 -3.51
CA GLY A 49 -4.25 -7.67 -2.76
C GLY A 49 -2.98 -7.70 -3.62
N ARG A 50 -3.05 -8.28 -4.82
CA ARG A 50 -1.92 -8.34 -5.76
C ARG A 50 -1.45 -6.95 -6.20
N LEU A 51 -2.39 -6.04 -6.49
CA LEU A 51 -2.06 -4.66 -6.85
C LEU A 51 -1.36 -3.93 -5.70
N THR A 52 -1.87 -4.09 -4.49
CA THR A 52 -1.29 -3.50 -3.27
C THR A 52 0.12 -4.02 -3.02
N ASP A 53 0.34 -5.33 -3.19
CA ASP A 53 1.67 -5.93 -3.08
C ASP A 53 2.64 -5.40 -4.13
N GLY A 54 2.18 -5.17 -5.37
CA GLY A 54 2.98 -4.53 -6.41
C GLY A 54 3.45 -3.13 -6.02
N VAL A 55 2.55 -2.31 -5.45
CA VAL A 55 2.90 -0.97 -4.94
C VAL A 55 3.92 -1.05 -3.80
N ARG A 56 3.72 -2.00 -2.87
CA ARG A 56 4.63 -2.24 -1.74
C ARG A 56 6.03 -2.62 -2.21
N VAL A 57 6.14 -3.58 -3.12
CA VAL A 57 7.43 -4.04 -3.69
C VAL A 57 8.13 -2.92 -4.44
N ARG A 58 7.42 -2.16 -5.28
CA ARG A 58 8.03 -1.05 -6.03
C ARG A 58 8.55 0.05 -5.11
N THR A 59 7.81 0.37 -4.06
CA THR A 59 8.20 1.37 -3.05
C THR A 59 9.44 0.90 -2.29
N ALA A 60 9.48 -0.37 -1.85
CA ALA A 60 10.65 -0.94 -1.18
C ALA A 60 11.90 -0.90 -2.07
N GLY A 61 11.77 -1.27 -3.35
CA GLY A 61 12.89 -1.21 -4.30
C GLY A 61 13.40 0.21 -4.54
N GLU A 62 12.52 1.22 -4.50
CA GLU A 62 12.95 2.63 -4.60
C GLU A 62 13.69 3.10 -3.36
N ILE A 63 13.23 2.71 -2.17
CA ILE A 63 13.90 3.00 -0.90
C ILE A 63 15.31 2.40 -0.89
N ASP A 64 15.43 1.13 -1.32
CA ASP A 64 16.71 0.42 -1.37
C ASP A 64 17.68 1.11 -2.36
N ALA A 65 17.24 1.36 -3.59
CA ALA A 65 18.05 2.03 -4.61
C ALA A 65 18.53 3.44 -4.17
N ARG A 66 17.71 4.19 -3.43
CA ARG A 66 18.10 5.50 -2.89
C ARG A 66 19.03 5.38 -1.70
N SER A 67 18.84 4.37 -0.86
CA SER A 67 19.71 4.08 0.27
C SER A 67 21.09 3.59 -0.17
N ASP A 68 21.22 2.97 -1.35
CA ASP A 68 22.53 2.55 -1.88
C ASP A 68 23.29 3.68 -2.58
N ARG A 69 22.59 4.67 -3.16
CA ARG A 69 23.19 5.86 -3.78
C ARG A 69 23.76 6.85 -2.76
N MET A 70 23.41 6.69 -1.49
CA MET A 70 23.75 7.59 -0.40
C MET A 70 24.63 6.88 0.62
N LEU A 71 25.80 6.37 0.22
CA LEU A 71 26.72 5.67 1.15
C LEU A 71 27.00 6.48 2.44
N ASP A 72 26.93 7.82 2.39
CA ASP A 72 27.06 8.71 3.55
C ASP A 72 25.71 9.25 4.13
N GLU A 73 24.56 9.07 3.46
CA GLU A 73 23.25 9.63 3.88
C GLU A 73 22.09 8.59 3.92
N ARG A 74 22.37 7.28 3.99
CA ARG A 74 21.35 6.21 3.94
C ARG A 74 20.18 6.50 4.90
N LEU A 75 18.94 6.51 4.40
CA LEU A 75 17.73 6.76 5.21
C LEU A 75 17.61 5.78 6.38
N SER A 76 18.02 4.52 6.19
CA SER A 76 18.09 3.54 7.27
C SER A 76 19.05 3.98 8.39
N ALA A 77 20.21 4.53 8.06
CA ALA A 77 21.18 5.03 9.04
C ALA A 77 20.65 6.25 9.81
N GLN A 78 19.91 7.15 9.14
CA GLN A 78 19.26 8.31 9.78
C GLN A 78 18.22 7.88 10.84
N HIS A 79 17.59 6.72 10.65
CA HIS A 79 16.62 6.13 11.58
C HIS A 79 17.21 5.01 12.45
N GLY A 80 18.53 4.91 12.55
CA GLY A 80 19.22 3.93 13.39
C GLY A 80 18.94 2.47 13.01
N CYS A 81 18.72 2.19 11.73
CA CYS A 81 18.47 0.88 11.15
C CYS A 81 19.64 0.47 10.24
N ARG A 82 19.97 -0.82 10.24
CA ARG A 82 21.13 -1.37 9.51
C ARG A 82 20.91 -1.45 8.00
N ASN A 83 19.64 -1.52 7.57
CA ASN A 83 19.23 -1.53 6.17
C ASN A 83 17.77 -1.08 6.00
N GLY A 84 17.31 -1.00 4.75
CA GLY A 84 15.93 -0.58 4.43
C GLY A 84 14.85 -1.56 4.89
N ILE A 85 15.15 -2.87 4.95
CA ILE A 85 14.21 -3.90 5.44
C ILE A 85 13.88 -3.65 6.93
N GLU A 86 14.90 -3.45 7.76
CA GLU A 86 14.72 -3.18 9.20
C GLU A 86 13.99 -1.86 9.45
N LEU A 87 14.23 -0.84 8.63
CA LEU A 87 13.50 0.42 8.69
C LEU A 87 12.01 0.23 8.36
N LEU A 88 11.71 -0.51 7.29
CA LEU A 88 10.33 -0.83 6.89
C LEU A 88 9.60 -1.57 8.02
N GLU A 89 10.21 -2.63 8.55
CA GLU A 89 9.66 -3.42 9.67
C GLU A 89 9.37 -2.58 10.92
N ARG A 90 10.24 -1.61 11.25
CA ARG A 90 10.01 -0.68 12.38
C ARG A 90 8.89 0.32 12.09
N SER A 91 8.87 0.91 10.89
CA SER A 91 7.89 1.94 10.51
C SER A 91 6.48 1.38 10.32
N CYS A 92 6.36 0.10 9.98
CA CYS A 92 5.09 -0.60 9.78
C CYS A 92 4.61 -1.35 11.03
N ARG A 93 5.31 -1.24 12.16
CA ARG A 93 4.84 -1.81 13.43
C ARG A 93 3.75 -0.90 14.02
N PRO A 94 2.54 -1.41 14.33
CA PRO A 94 1.53 -0.60 14.99
C PRO A 94 2.00 -0.23 16.40
N GLY A 95 1.85 1.05 16.75
CA GLY A 95 2.00 1.58 18.10
C GLY A 95 0.70 1.49 18.90
#